data_AF-A0A2E5VC56-F1
#
_entry.id   AF-A0A2E5VC56-F1
#
_cell.length_a   1.000
_cell.length_b   1.000
_cell.length_c   1.000
_cell.angle_alpha   90.00
_cell.angle_beta   90.00
_cell.angle_gamma   90.00
#
_symmetry.space_group_name_H-M   'P 1'
#
loop_
_entity.id
_entity.type
_entity.pdbx_description
1 polymer ?
#
loop_
_entity_poly.entity_id
_entity_poly.type
_entity_poly.pdbx_seq_one_letter_code
_entity_poly.pdbx_strand_id
1 'polypeptide(L)'
;MSILRVILGDQLTDSISSLSNCGYKVLIKNGPEACPFNYLYWDFLDRNREKLSSNFRMTMMYKTYDRMDESKKTKIREDTEIFLKSIDY
;
A
#
# COMPACT_ATOMS: atom_id res chain seq x y z
N MET A 1 -1.12 38.90 6.90
CA MET A 1 -0.88 37.73 6.03
C MET A 1 0.39 37.05 6.55
N SER A 2 0.22 35.93 7.24
CA SER A 2 1.04 35.56 8.40
C SER A 2 2.46 35.06 8.10
N ILE A 3 3.40 35.55 8.91
CA ILE A 3 4.82 35.17 9.07
C ILE A 3 5.00 33.70 9.56
N LEU A 4 3.91 32.95 9.76
CA LEU A 4 3.91 31.60 10.33
C LEU A 4 4.19 30.45 9.34
N ARG A 5 4.48 30.74 8.06
CA ARG A 5 4.63 29.70 7.02
C ARG A 5 6.06 29.27 6.71
N VAL A 6 7.06 29.90 7.32
CA VAL A 6 8.48 29.71 6.93
C VAL A 6 9.28 28.86 7.92
N ILE A 7 8.81 28.63 9.15
CA ILE A 7 9.67 28.06 10.21
C ILE A 7 9.39 26.58 10.55
N LEU A 8 8.20 26.02 10.28
CA LEU A 8 7.86 24.64 10.70
C LEU A 8 6.95 23.91 9.72
N GLY A 9 7.28 23.94 8.43
CA GLY A 9 6.54 23.16 7.43
C GLY A 9 7.50 22.63 6.40
N ASP A 10 7.72 21.31 6.44
CA ASP A 10 8.27 20.49 5.35
C ASP A 10 9.76 20.07 5.41
N GLN A 11 10.26 19.69 6.60
CA GLN A 11 11.53 18.91 6.73
C GLN A 11 11.32 17.46 7.20
N LEU A 12 10.28 16.77 6.72
CA LEU A 12 10.10 15.33 6.98
C LEU A 12 9.57 14.53 5.78
N THR A 13 9.87 14.95 4.55
CA THR A 13 9.60 14.14 3.34
C THR A 13 10.86 13.46 2.77
N ASP A 14 12.04 13.69 3.36
CA ASP A 14 13.33 13.23 2.82
C ASP A 14 13.96 12.06 3.61
N SER A 15 13.21 10.99 3.91
CA SER A 15 13.82 9.80 4.53
C SER A 15 13.23 8.45 4.12
N ILE A 16 12.72 8.32 2.89
CA ILE A 16 12.62 7.00 2.21
C ILE A 16 13.01 7.20 0.73
N SER A 17 14.29 7.51 0.50
CA SER A 17 14.86 7.51 -0.85
C SER A 17 15.16 6.08 -1.32
N SER A 18 14.15 5.40 -1.86
CA SER A 18 14.41 4.30 -2.82
C SER A 18 13.45 4.25 -4.01
N LEU A 19 12.52 5.20 -4.12
CA LEU A 19 11.51 5.20 -5.20
C LEU A 19 11.51 6.49 -6.04
N SER A 20 12.64 7.20 -6.11
CA SER A 20 12.76 8.39 -6.97
C SER A 20 12.71 8.10 -8.48
N ASN A 21 12.81 6.82 -8.89
CA ASN A 21 12.71 6.39 -10.29
C ASN A 21 11.50 5.47 -10.54
N CYS A 22 10.54 5.44 -9.61
CA CYS A 22 9.35 4.62 -9.72
C CYS A 22 8.27 5.40 -10.48
N GLY A 23 7.92 4.96 -11.69
CA GLY A 23 6.84 5.57 -12.51
C GLY A 23 5.43 5.43 -11.91
N TYR A 24 5.32 4.89 -10.70
CA TYR A 24 4.06 4.61 -10.03
C TYR A 24 3.78 5.61 -8.90
N LYS A 25 2.54 6.11 -8.86
CA LYS A 25 2.11 7.10 -7.86
C LYS A 25 1.75 6.39 -6.56
N VAL A 26 2.55 6.60 -5.51
CA VAL A 26 2.38 5.98 -4.18
C VAL A 26 1.03 6.33 -3.53
N LEU A 27 0.46 7.48 -3.90
CA LEU A 27 -0.85 7.95 -3.40
C LEU A 27 -2.06 7.28 -4.08
N ILE A 28 -1.87 6.60 -5.22
CA ILE A 28 -2.94 5.89 -5.91
C ILE A 28 -3.09 4.49 -5.32
N LYS A 29 -4.32 4.16 -4.91
CA LYS A 29 -4.62 2.93 -4.18
C LYS A 29 -4.86 1.71 -5.09
N ASN A 30 -5.30 1.92 -6.34
CA ASN A 30 -5.65 0.86 -7.30
C ASN A 30 -5.49 1.35 -8.76
N GLY A 31 -5.30 0.42 -9.71
CA GLY A 31 -5.17 0.70 -11.15
C GLY A 31 -3.74 0.68 -11.70
N PRO A 32 -3.56 0.85 -13.02
CA PRO A 32 -2.29 0.59 -13.72
C PRO A 32 -1.15 1.56 -13.35
N GLU A 33 -1.48 2.75 -12.84
CA GLU A 33 -0.50 3.73 -12.34
C GLU A 33 -0.22 3.60 -10.82
N ALA A 34 -0.96 2.74 -10.12
CA ALA A 34 -0.79 2.54 -8.69
C ALA A 34 0.52 1.80 -8.40
N CYS A 35 1.21 2.18 -7.31
CA CYS A 35 2.38 1.45 -6.87
C CYS A 35 1.99 -0.01 -6.60
N PRO A 36 2.65 -0.99 -7.25
CA PRO A 36 2.30 -2.40 -7.09
C PRO A 36 2.34 -2.86 -5.64
N PHE A 37 3.19 -2.24 -4.84
CA PHE A 37 3.31 -2.53 -3.41
C PHE A 37 1.99 -2.34 -2.64
N ASN A 38 1.11 -1.42 -3.06
CA ASN A 38 -0.13 -1.14 -2.36
C ASN A 38 -1.09 -2.35 -2.39
N TYR A 39 -1.31 -2.95 -3.55
CA TYR A 39 -2.17 -4.14 -3.65
C TYR A 39 -1.43 -5.41 -3.22
N LEU A 40 -0.13 -5.54 -3.54
CA LEU A 40 0.68 -6.69 -3.14
C LEU A 40 0.75 -6.85 -1.62
N TYR A 41 0.87 -5.75 -0.87
CA TYR A 41 0.92 -5.79 0.58
C TYR A 41 -0.37 -6.40 1.17
N TRP A 42 -1.54 -5.91 0.74
CA TRP A 42 -2.81 -6.39 1.27
C TRP A 42 -3.13 -7.81 0.82
N ASP A 43 -2.84 -8.15 -0.42
CA ASP A 43 -3.00 -9.52 -0.94
C ASP A 43 -2.08 -10.52 -0.19
N PHE A 44 -0.82 -10.16 0.07
CA PHE A 44 0.08 -10.97 0.87
C PHE A 44 -0.47 -11.25 2.27
N LEU A 45 -1.02 -10.22 2.93
CA LEU A 45 -1.61 -10.37 4.26
C LEU A 45 -2.82 -11.29 4.25
N ASP A 46 -3.70 -11.16 3.26
CA ASP A 46 -4.90 -11.99 3.11
C ASP A 46 -4.52 -13.46 2.89
N ARG A 47 -3.62 -13.74 1.93
CA ARG A 47 -3.15 -15.10 1.63
C ARG A 47 -2.44 -15.78 2.79
N ASN A 48 -1.77 -15.01 3.65
CA ASN A 48 -1.04 -15.55 4.80
C ASN A 48 -1.78 -15.38 6.14
N ARG A 49 -3.07 -15.04 6.10
CA ARG A 49 -3.87 -14.78 7.31
C ARG A 49 -3.80 -15.91 8.33
N GLU A 50 -3.90 -17.16 7.90
CA GLU A 50 -3.83 -18.31 8.81
C GLU A 50 -2.51 -18.37 9.57
N LYS A 51 -1.39 -18.02 8.92
CA LYS A 51 -0.04 -18.09 9.50
C LYS A 51 0.30 -16.87 10.35
N LEU A 52 -0.20 -15.69 9.97
CA LEU A 52 0.21 -14.40 10.54
C LEU A 52 -0.81 -13.82 11.53
N SER A 53 -2.05 -14.34 11.57
CA SER A 53 -3.10 -13.81 12.45
C SER A 53 -2.82 -13.98 13.94
N SER A 54 -2.00 -14.97 14.34
CA SER A 54 -1.58 -15.16 15.72
C SER A 54 -0.57 -14.11 16.20
N ASN A 55 0.06 -13.37 15.29
CA ASN A 55 1.02 -12.35 15.64
C ASN A 55 0.30 -11.06 16.08
N PHE A 56 0.49 -10.69 17.35
CA PHE A 56 -0.12 -9.49 17.94
C PHE A 56 0.14 -8.21 17.13
N ARG A 57 1.33 -8.08 16.52
CA ARG A 57 1.70 -6.93 15.68
C ARG A 57 0.80 -6.80 14.44
N MET A 58 0.23 -7.90 13.96
CA MET A 58 -0.60 -7.96 12.75
C MET A 58 -2.08 -7.65 13.02
N THR A 59 -2.50 -7.66 14.28
CA THR A 59 -3.90 -7.46 14.70
C THR A 59 -4.53 -6.23 14.06
N MET A 60 -3.84 -5.08 14.09
CA MET A 60 -4.39 -3.83 13.56
C MET A 60 -4.47 -3.81 12.04
N MET A 61 -3.55 -4.50 11.36
CA MET A 61 -3.56 -4.60 9.90
C MET A 61 -4.73 -5.46 9.44
N TYR A 62 -4.97 -6.59 10.09
CA TYR A 62 -6.14 -7.43 9.80
C TYR A 62 -7.45 -6.72 10.10
N LYS A 63 -7.56 -5.98 11.21
CA LYS A 63 -8.75 -5.15 11.49
C LYS A 63 -8.98 -4.09 10.41
N THR A 64 -7.93 -3.47 9.90
CA THR A 64 -8.02 -2.50 8.81
C THR A 64 -8.50 -3.17 7.53
N TYR A 65 -7.95 -4.34 7.21
CA TYR A 65 -8.35 -5.13 6.04
C TYR A 65 -9.81 -5.58 6.13
N ASP A 66 -10.26 -6.05 7.30
CA ASP A 66 -11.62 -6.54 7.50
C ASP A 66 -12.69 -5.46 7.33
N ARG A 67 -12.32 -4.19 7.62
CA ARG A 67 -13.18 -3.02 7.42
C ARG A 67 -13.24 -2.54 5.96
N MET A 68 -12.43 -3.08 5.07
CA MET A 68 -12.51 -2.72 3.65
C MET A 68 -13.72 -3.37 3.00
N ASP A 69 -14.34 -2.65 2.06
CA ASP A 69 -15.43 -3.21 1.25
C ASP A 69 -14.95 -4.40 0.42
N GLU A 70 -15.83 -5.38 0.21
CA GLU A 70 -15.52 -6.56 -0.61
C GLU A 70 -15.13 -6.18 -2.03
N SER A 71 -15.73 -5.14 -2.62
CA SER A 71 -15.36 -4.65 -3.95
C SER A 71 -13.90 -4.18 -4.01
N LYS A 72 -13.37 -3.63 -2.90
CA LYS A 72 -11.99 -3.20 -2.79
C LYS A 72 -11.06 -4.40 -2.62
N LYS A 73 -11.44 -5.38 -1.81
CA LYS A 73 -10.67 -6.62 -1.63
C LYS A 73 -10.56 -7.39 -2.95
N THR A 74 -11.64 -7.46 -3.72
CA THR A 74 -11.63 -8.06 -5.07
C THR A 74 -10.66 -7.34 -6.00
N LYS A 75 -10.70 -6.01 -6.08
CA LYS A 75 -9.74 -5.23 -6.90
C LYS A 75 -8.29 -5.45 -6.49
N ILE A 76 -8.00 -5.55 -5.19
CA ILE A 76 -6.66 -5.84 -4.70
C ILE A 76 -6.17 -7.19 -5.23
N ARG A 77 -7.02 -8.23 -5.21
CA ARG A 77 -6.68 -9.56 -5.72
C ARG A 77 -6.48 -9.54 -7.24
N GLU A 78 -7.38 -8.89 -7.98
CA GLU A 78 -7.30 -8.75 -9.44
C GLU A 78 -6.02 -8.00 -9.88
N ASP A 79 -5.76 -6.81 -9.30
CA ASP A 79 -4.56 -6.01 -9.58
C ASP A 79 -3.28 -6.80 -9.26
N THR A 80 -3.29 -7.56 -8.16
CA THR A 80 -2.16 -8.44 -7.78
C THR A 80 -1.94 -9.55 -8.80
N GLU A 81 -2.99 -10.26 -9.21
CA GLU A 81 -2.87 -11.33 -10.21
C GLU A 81 -2.38 -10.83 -11.56
N ILE A 82 -2.87 -9.67 -12.01
CA ILE A 82 -2.41 -9.03 -13.26
C ILE A 82 -0.92 -8.71 -13.16
N PHE A 83 -0.49 -8.14 -12.04
CA PHE A 83 0.92 -7.81 -11.85
C PHE A 83 1.81 -9.04 -11.75
N LEU A 84 1.41 -10.06 -10.99
CA LEU A 84 2.19 -11.31 -10.86
C LEU A 84 2.33 -12.03 -12.21
N LYS A 85 1.27 -12.06 -13.03
CA LYS A 85 1.34 -12.59 -14.41
C LYS A 85 2.26 -11.78 -15.33
N SER A 86 2.52 -10.51 -15.02
CA SER A 86 3.41 -9.68 -15.83
C SER A 86 4.90 -9.87 -15.50
N ILE A 87 5.21 -10.47 -14.33
CA ILE A 87 6.59 -10.74 -13.90
C ILE A 87 7.01 -12.20 -14.07
N ASP A 88 6.05 -13.13 -14.13
CA ASP A 88 6.31 -14.53 -14.45
C ASP A 88 6.61 -14.65 -15.96
N TYR A 89 7.85 -15.07 -16.28
CA TYR A 89 8.44 -15.19 -17.63
C TYR A 89 8.04 -16.50 -18.32
#